data_AF-A0A840C2P3-F1
#
_entry.id   AF-A0A840C2P3-F1
#
_cell.length_a   1.000
_cell.length_b   1.000
_cell.length_c   1.000
_cell.angle_alpha   90.00
_cell.angle_beta   90.00
_cell.angle_gamma   90.00
#
_symmetry.space_group_name_H-M   'P 1'
#
loop_
_entity.id
_entity.type
_entity.pdbx_description
1 polymer ?
#
loop_
_entity_poly.entity_id
_entity_poly.type
_entity_poly.pdbx_seq_one_letter_code
_entity_poly.pdbx_strand_id
1 'polypeptide(L)'
;MSEGLIKPKRHFTRGLTIGTLVPAWTCIAWAMWLGDRMAEAVVPPMMMLIAATLGVYQGVGHLDLRGQLGAGRRGRPPYDRDDRFDLGRHDREQQP
;
A
#
# COMPACT_ATOMS: atom_id res chain seq x y z
N MET A 1 1.05 6.97 27.08
CA MET A 1 1.83 7.21 25.85
C MET A 1 1.26 6.31 24.76
N SER A 2 0.62 6.90 23.75
CA SER A 2 -0.04 6.19 22.65
C SER A 2 1.00 5.61 21.70
N GLU A 3 1.25 4.31 21.80
CA GLU A 3 2.21 3.57 20.97
C GLU A 3 1.75 3.55 19.50
N GLY A 4 2.54 4.19 18.65
CA GLY A 4 2.28 4.29 17.22
C GLY A 4 2.41 2.93 16.54
N LEU A 5 1.30 2.48 15.94
CA LEU A 5 1.21 1.32 15.07
C LEU A 5 2.34 1.34 14.02
N ILE A 6 3.21 0.32 13.99
CA ILE A 6 4.26 0.18 12.98
C ILE A 6 3.57 0.03 11.62
N LYS A 7 3.60 1.10 10.82
CA LYS A 7 2.97 1.13 9.50
C LYS A 7 3.73 0.16 8.59
N PRO A 8 3.11 -0.92 8.11
CA PRO A 8 3.77 -1.80 7.14
C PRO A 8 4.16 -0.94 5.94
N LYS A 9 5.35 -1.14 5.37
CA LYS A 9 5.79 -0.45 4.14
C LYS A 9 4.93 -0.92 2.96
N ARG A 10 3.71 -0.39 2.88
CA ARG A 10 2.68 -0.68 1.87
C ARG A 10 3.00 -0.15 0.48
N HIS A 11 4.17 0.46 0.27
CA HIS A 11 4.48 1.14 -0.99
C HIS A 11 4.45 0.21 -2.20
N PHE A 12 4.92 -1.03 -2.05
CA PHE A 12 4.94 -2.00 -3.15
C PHE A 12 3.53 -2.45 -3.55
N THR A 13 2.71 -2.87 -2.58
CA THR A 13 1.34 -3.32 -2.84
C THR A 13 0.43 -2.17 -3.27
N ARG A 14 0.61 -0.97 -2.71
CA ARG A 14 -0.16 0.22 -3.09
C ARG A 14 0.11 0.65 -4.53
N GLY A 15 1.38 0.62 -4.96
CA GLY A 15 1.75 0.94 -6.34
C GLY A 15 1.11 -0.03 -7.33
N LEU A 16 1.14 -1.34 -7.02
CA LEU A 16 0.52 -2.37 -7.85
C LEU A 16 -1.01 -2.23 -7.90
N THR A 17 -1.66 -2.01 -6.74
CA THR A 17 -3.10 -1.76 -6.68
C THR A 17 -3.50 -0.55 -7.51
N ILE A 18 -2.80 0.58 -7.38
CA ILE A 18 -3.09 1.79 -8.18
C ILE A 18 -2.84 1.53 -9.67
N GLY A 19 -1.71 0.88 -9.99
CA GLY A 19 -1.32 0.53 -11.35
C GLY A 19 -2.27 -0.45 -12.03
N THR A 20 -3.05 -1.22 -11.29
CA THR A 20 -4.10 -2.10 -11.84
C THR A 20 -5.47 -1.41 -11.89
N LEU A 21 -5.84 -0.67 -10.84
CA LEU A 21 -7.17 -0.03 -10.75
C LEU A 21 -7.36 1.09 -11.76
N VAL A 22 -6.35 1.94 -11.96
CA VAL A 22 -6.46 3.08 -12.88
C VAL A 22 -6.70 2.58 -14.32
N PRO A 23 -5.89 1.66 -14.88
CA PRO A 23 -6.17 1.08 -16.20
C PRO A 23 -7.54 0.41 -16.29
N ALA A 24 -7.96 -0.35 -15.28
CA ALA A 24 -9.25 -1.03 -15.30
C ALA A 24 -10.42 -0.06 -15.40
N TRP A 25 -10.40 1.04 -14.64
CA TRP A 25 -11.40 2.11 -14.76
C TRP A 25 -11.34 2.82 -16.11
N THR A 26 -10.15 3.08 -16.65
CA THR A 26 -10.03 3.69 -17.98
C THR A 26 -10.55 2.78 -19.08
N CYS A 27 -10.35 1.46 -18.99
CA CYS A 27 -10.92 0.49 -19.93
C CYS A 27 -12.45 0.47 -19.87
N ILE A 28 -13.03 0.56 -18.66
CA ILE A 28 -14.48 0.66 -18.49
C ILE A 28 -15.01 1.94 -19.16
N ALA A 29 -14.41 3.09 -18.85
CA ALA A 29 -14.83 4.37 -19.43
C ALA A 29 -14.70 4.38 -20.97
N TRP A 30 -13.61 3.81 -21.49
CA TRP A 30 -13.39 3.68 -22.93
C TRP A 30 -14.40 2.73 -23.58
N ALA A 31 -14.71 1.61 -22.95
CA ALA A 31 -15.71 0.66 -23.45
C ALA A 31 -17.11 1.29 -23.48
N MET A 32 -17.49 2.05 -22.46
CA MET A 32 -18.74 2.81 -22.43
C MET A 32 -18.78 3.87 -23.55
N TRP A 33 -17.66 4.52 -23.86
CA TRP A 33 -17.58 5.47 -24.96
C TRP A 33 -17.72 4.81 -26.35
N LEU A 34 -17.22 3.58 -26.52
CA LEU A 34 -17.38 2.80 -27.76
C LEU A 34 -18.79 2.25 -27.98
N GLY A 35 -19.60 2.17 -26.91
CA GLY A 35 -21.01 1.80 -26.96
C GLY A 35 -21.38 0.53 -26.18
N ASP A 36 -22.69 0.31 -26.05
CA ASP A 36 -23.27 -0.65 -25.10
C ASP A 36 -22.76 -2.08 -25.27
N ARG A 37 -22.59 -2.55 -26.51
CA ARG A 37 -22.07 -3.88 -26.82
C ARG A 37 -20.65 -4.11 -26.30
N MET A 38 -19.81 -3.07 -26.37
CA MET A 38 -18.44 -3.14 -25.85
C MET A 38 -18.45 -3.07 -24.32
N ALA A 39 -19.30 -2.22 -23.75
CA ALA A 39 -19.48 -2.12 -22.31
C ALA A 39 -19.95 -3.44 -21.70
N GLU A 40 -20.94 -4.12 -22.29
CA GLU A 40 -21.44 -5.42 -21.83
C GLU A 40 -20.34 -6.50 -21.79
N ALA A 41 -19.40 -6.46 -22.74
CA ALA A 41 -18.30 -7.42 -22.80
C ALA A 41 -17.16 -7.08 -21.82
N VAL A 42 -16.84 -5.79 -21.64
CA VAL A 42 -15.64 -5.33 -20.91
C VAL A 42 -15.91 -5.04 -19.44
N VAL A 43 -17.09 -4.52 -19.10
CA VAL A 43 -17.39 -4.10 -17.72
C VAL A 43 -17.36 -5.28 -16.74
N PRO A 44 -18.01 -6.43 -17.00
CA PRO A 44 -18.00 -7.55 -16.05
C PRO A 44 -16.58 -8.05 -15.67
N PRO A 45 -15.68 -8.37 -16.63
CA PRO A 45 -14.34 -8.82 -16.27
C PRO A 45 -13.49 -7.72 -15.60
N MET A 46 -13.64 -6.46 -16.00
CA MET A 46 -12.92 -5.34 -15.35
C MET A 46 -13.38 -5.12 -13.92
N MET A 47 -14.68 -5.21 -13.64
CA MET A 47 -15.22 -5.12 -12.28
C MET A 47 -14.76 -6.29 -11.40
N MET A 48 -14.68 -7.50 -11.96
CA MET A 48 -14.13 -8.67 -11.26
C MET A 48 -12.65 -8.47 -10.93
N LEU A 49 -11.85 -7.92 -11.86
CA LEU A 49 -10.45 -7.59 -11.63
C LEU A 49 -10.28 -6.53 -10.53
N ILE A 50 -11.11 -5.49 -10.53
CA ILE A 50 -11.13 -4.44 -9.50
C ILE A 50 -11.43 -5.07 -8.13
N ALA A 51 -12.49 -5.87 -8.04
CA ALA A 51 -12.89 -6.54 -6.80
C ALA A 51 -11.79 -7.47 -6.27
N ALA A 52 -11.19 -8.29 -7.13
CA ALA A 52 -10.09 -9.18 -6.75
C ALA A 52 -8.86 -8.40 -6.25
N THR A 53 -8.49 -7.33 -6.94
CA THR A 53 -7.33 -6.49 -6.57
C THR A 53 -7.54 -5.83 -5.20
N LEU A 54 -8.74 -5.28 -4.97
CA LEU A 54 -9.10 -4.69 -3.67
C LEU A 54 -9.17 -5.76 -2.58
N GLY A 55 -9.74 -6.93 -2.87
CA GLY A 55 -9.81 -8.06 -1.95
C GLY A 55 -8.42 -8.55 -1.53
N VAL A 56 -7.47 -8.66 -2.45
CA VAL A 56 -6.08 -9.01 -2.14
C VAL A 56 -5.42 -7.91 -1.30
N TYR A 57 -5.58 -6.65 -1.67
CA TYR A 57 -5.02 -5.53 -0.91
C TYR A 57 -5.54 -5.47 0.53
N GLN A 58 -6.85 -5.67 0.72
CA GLN A 58 -7.48 -5.72 2.04
C GLN A 58 -7.11 -7.00 2.80
N GLY A 59 -7.08 -8.15 2.12
CA GLY A 59 -6.75 -9.45 2.70
C GLY A 59 -5.32 -9.53 3.22
N VAL A 60 -4.36 -9.02 2.45
CA VAL A 60 -2.96 -8.88 2.92
C VAL A 60 -2.89 -7.98 4.15
N GLY A 61 -3.62 -6.86 4.16
CA GLY A 61 -3.71 -5.98 5.33
C GLY A 61 -4.28 -6.67 6.57
N HIS A 62 -5.30 -7.51 6.41
CA HIS A 62 -5.95 -8.25 7.50
C HIS A 62 -5.07 -9.38 8.05
N LEU A 63 -4.37 -10.10 7.17
CA LEU A 63 -3.43 -11.16 7.57
C LEU A 63 -2.20 -10.60 8.28
N ASP A 64 -1.67 -9.46 7.83
CA ASP A 64 -0.55 -8.77 8.50
C ASP A 64 -0.92 -8.32 9.91
N LEU A 65 -2.11 -7.75 10.10
CA LEU A 65 -2.65 -7.39 11.43
C LEU A 65 -2.80 -8.62 12.35
N ARG A 66 -3.33 -9.73 11.83
CA ARG A 66 -3.45 -10.98 12.60
C ARG A 66 -2.10 -11.59 12.95
N GLY A 67 -1.14 -11.54 12.03
CA GLY A 67 0.23 -12.00 12.28
C GLY A 67 0.94 -11.16 13.35
N GLN A 68 0.72 -9.84 13.36
CA GLN A 68 1.27 -8.95 14.40
C GLN A 68 0.65 -9.21 15.78
N LEU A 69 -0.67 -9.40 15.85
CA LEU A 69 -1.38 -9.74 17.08
C LEU A 69 -1.01 -11.13 17.62
N GLY A 70 -0.85 -12.12 16.74
CA GLY A 70 -0.48 -13.49 17.11
C GLY A 70 1.00 -13.67 17.47
N ALA A 71 1.90 -12.84 16.93
CA ALA A 71 3.34 -12.93 17.19
C ALA A 71 3.79 -12.20 18.47
N GLY A 72 2.89 -11.55 19.23
CA GLY A 72 3.25 -10.82 20.47
C GLY A 72 4.38 -9.81 20.28
N ARG A 73 4.53 -9.25 19.08
CA ARG A 73 5.77 -8.62 18.63
C ARG A 73 5.94 -7.23 19.28
N ARG A 74 6.66 -7.22 20.40
CA ARG A 74 7.27 -6.04 21.03
C ARG A 74 7.90 -5.15 19.96
N GLY A 75 7.49 -3.88 19.93
CA GLY A 75 7.97 -2.90 18.99
C GLY A 75 9.49 -2.79 19.04
N ARG A 76 10.15 -3.06 17.91
CA ARG A 76 11.46 -2.48 17.65
C ARG A 76 11.21 -1.20 16.86
N PRO A 77 11.73 -0.05 17.32
CA PRO A 77 11.44 1.23 16.69
C PRO A 77 11.86 1.21 15.22
N PRO A 78 11.10 1.87 14.32
CA PRO A 78 11.58 2.12 12.98
C PRO A 78 12.78 3.04 13.11
N TYR A 79 13.95 2.57 12.72
CA TYR A 79 15.13 3.42 12.57
C TYR A 79 14.77 4.52 11.56
N ASP A 80 14.63 5.74 12.07
CA ASP A 80 14.26 6.89 11.27
C ASP A 80 15.44 7.24 10.35
N ARG A 81 15.15 7.51 9.09
CA ARG A 81 16.20 7.80 8.11
C ARG A 81 16.82 9.18 8.34
N ASP A 82 16.19 9.97 9.21
CA ASP A 82 16.54 11.36 9.53
C ASP A 82 17.63 11.44 10.63
N ASP A 83 17.88 10.36 11.39
CA ASP A 83 18.94 10.30 12.41
C ASP A 83 20.36 10.34 11.80
N ARG A 84 20.49 10.08 10.49
CA ARG A 84 21.78 10.22 9.80
C ARG A 84 22.24 11.67 9.68
N PHE A 85 21.34 12.64 9.84
CA PHE A 85 21.72 14.05 9.84
C PHE A 85 22.16 14.56 11.23
N ASP A 86 21.75 13.89 12.32
CA ASP A 86 22.05 14.33 13.68
C ASP A 86 23.28 13.64 14.31
N LEU A 87 23.59 12.42 13.86
CA LEU A 87 24.84 11.74 14.26
C LEU A 87 26.10 12.47 13.78
N GLY A 88 26.01 13.24 12.69
CA GLY A 88 27.13 14.06 12.20
C GLY A 88 27.28 15.42 12.92
N ARG A 89 26.32 15.80 13.78
CA ARG A 89 26.34 17.08 14.50
C ARG A 89 26.98 16.94 15.87
N HIS A 90 26.75 15.84 16.57
CA HIS A 90 27.36 15.56 17.87
C HIS A 90 28.87 15.31 17.80
N ASP A 91 29.39 14.79 16.69
CA ASP A 91 30.84 14.61 16.50
C ASP A 91 31.59 15.94 16.29
N ARG A 92 30.91 17.00 15.84
CA ARG A 92 31.53 18.32 15.62
C ARG A 92 31.61 19.18 16.88
N GLU A 93 30.83 18.88 17.90
CA GLU A 93 30.84 19.61 19.18
C GLU A 93 31.75 18.95 20.23
N GLN A 94 32.37 17.81 19.91
CA GLN A 94 33.26 17.06 20.81
C GLN A 94 34.74 16.99 20.34
N GLN A 95 35.14 17.77 19.33
CA GLN A 95 36.57 17.96 19.06
C GLN A 95 37.09 19.23 19.76
N PRO A 96 38.09 19.11 20.66
CA PRO A 96 38.71 20.24 21.35
C PRO A 96 39.53 21.14 20.41
#